data_AF-A0A536EUF3-F1
#
_entry.id   AF-A0A536EUF3-F1
#
_cell.length_a   1.000
_cell.length_b   1.000
_cell.length_c   1.000
_cell.angle_alpha   90.00
_cell.angle_beta   90.00
_cell.angle_gamma   90.00
#
_symmetry.space_group_name_H-M   'P 1'
#
loop_
_entity.id
_entity.type
_entity.pdbx_description
1 polymer ?
#
loop_
_entity_poly.entity_id
_entity_poly.type
_entity_poly.pdbx_seq_one_letter_code
_entity_poly.pdbx_strand_id
1 'polypeptide(L)'
;YSESFGLVGLEAQACGRPVVGSDVAGLRSVVRDDVSGYLIDGHEPAAYAERIGRLLDNPELAQQMGRRGRLLAQRFSWTRTADRLQGLFEGMVERAQVRVHATARHE
;
A
#
# COMPACT_ATOMS: atom_id res chain seq x y z
N TYR A 1 -16.10 11.13 -1.58
CA TYR A 1 -15.00 11.09 -0.59
C TYR A 1 -13.96 10.10 -1.10
N SER A 2 -12.67 10.46 -1.09
CA SER A 2 -11.59 9.61 -1.62
C SER A 2 -10.66 9.20 -0.48
N GLU A 3 -10.33 7.92 -0.42
CA GLU A 3 -9.24 7.42 0.42
C GLU A 3 -7.92 7.67 -0.29
N SER A 4 -7.07 8.50 0.30
CA SER A 4 -5.86 9.01 -0.37
C SER A 4 -4.68 8.04 -0.30
N PHE A 5 -4.51 7.34 0.82
CA PHE A 5 -3.33 6.49 1.07
C PHE A 5 -3.64 5.00 1.22
N GLY A 6 -4.88 4.64 1.57
CA GLY A 6 -5.26 3.25 1.80
C GLY A 6 -4.72 2.70 3.11
N LEU A 7 -4.42 3.55 4.11
CA LEU A 7 -3.78 3.13 5.36
C LEU A 7 -4.60 2.07 6.11
N VAL A 8 -5.91 2.27 6.21
CA VAL A 8 -6.79 1.29 6.86
C VAL A 8 -6.80 -0.05 6.10
N GLY A 9 -6.76 0.00 4.77
CA GLY A 9 -6.63 -1.19 3.93
C GLY A 9 -5.29 -1.91 4.14
N LEU A 10 -4.21 -1.15 4.32
CA LEU A 10 -2.88 -1.68 4.64
C LEU A 10 -2.83 -2.32 6.03
N GLU A 11 -3.41 -1.69 7.05
CA GLU A 11 -3.51 -2.22 8.42
C GLU A 11 -4.31 -3.52 8.46
N ALA A 12 -5.45 -3.56 7.77
CA ALA A 12 -6.25 -4.78 7.62
C ALA A 12 -5.42 -5.92 7.00
N GLN A 13 -4.67 -5.63 5.93
CA GLN A 13 -3.76 -6.59 5.31
C GLN A 13 -2.64 -7.04 6.26
N ALA A 14 -2.03 -6.13 7.02
CA ALA A 14 -1.01 -6.47 8.02
C ALA A 14 -1.57 -7.42 9.09
N CYS A 15 -2.81 -7.21 9.51
CA CYS A 15 -3.56 -8.10 10.40
C CYS A 15 -3.93 -9.44 9.75
N GLY A 16 -3.67 -9.62 8.45
CA GLY A 16 -4.00 -10.83 7.69
C GLY A 16 -5.48 -10.94 7.37
N ARG A 17 -6.17 -9.80 7.17
CA ARG A 17 -7.57 -9.74 6.76
C ARG A 17 -7.69 -9.34 5.29
N PRO A 18 -8.51 -10.02 4.47
CA PRO A 18 -8.81 -9.52 3.14
C PRO A 18 -9.56 -8.18 3.22
N VAL A 19 -9.35 -7.31 2.23
CA VAL A 19 -10.00 -6.00 2.14
C VAL A 19 -11.06 -6.01 1.05
N VAL A 20 -12.24 -5.48 1.32
CA VAL A 20 -13.24 -5.16 0.29
C VAL A 20 -13.45 -3.65 0.32
N GLY A 21 -13.25 -2.98 -0.82
CA GLY A 21 -13.31 -1.52 -0.89
C GLY A 21 -13.56 -1.01 -2.30
N SER A 22 -13.78 0.29 -2.43
CA SER A 22 -13.92 0.92 -3.74
C SER A 22 -12.60 0.93 -4.51
N ASP A 23 -12.68 0.88 -5.83
CA ASP A 23 -11.53 0.94 -6.73
C ASP A 23 -11.02 2.39 -6.89
N VAL A 24 -10.44 2.91 -5.82
CA VAL A 24 -9.85 4.26 -5.74
C VAL A 24 -8.34 4.21 -5.63
N ALA A 25 -7.68 5.31 -6.01
CA ALA A 25 -6.22 5.39 -6.09
C ALA A 25 -5.49 4.96 -4.81
N GLY A 26 -5.95 5.40 -3.63
CA GLY A 26 -5.35 5.02 -2.35
C GLY A 26 -5.40 3.51 -2.10
N LEU A 27 -6.57 2.88 -2.28
CA LEU A 27 -6.71 1.44 -2.08
C LEU A 27 -5.98 0.62 -3.13
N ARG A 28 -5.97 1.02 -4.41
CA ARG A 28 -5.17 0.36 -5.46
C ARG A 28 -3.68 0.31 -5.15
N SER A 29 -3.17 1.30 -4.41
CA SER A 29 -1.75 1.35 -4.06
C SER A 29 -1.34 0.20 -3.12
N VAL A 30 -2.26 -0.26 -2.26
CA VAL A 30 -1.98 -1.26 -1.21
C VAL A 30 -2.69 -2.61 -1.42
N VAL A 31 -3.92 -2.63 -1.95
CA VAL A 31 -4.71 -3.84 -2.21
C VAL A 31 -4.41 -4.35 -3.62
N ARG A 32 -4.38 -5.67 -3.77
CA ARG A 32 -4.37 -6.34 -5.07
C ARG A 32 -5.67 -7.10 -5.25
N ASP A 33 -6.46 -6.65 -6.22
CA ASP A 33 -7.75 -7.25 -6.56
C ASP A 33 -7.60 -8.75 -6.87
N ASP A 34 -8.58 -9.55 -6.46
CA ASP A 34 -8.60 -11.03 -6.49
C ASP A 34 -7.43 -11.74 -5.75
N VAL A 35 -6.48 -10.99 -5.18
CA VAL A 35 -5.25 -11.53 -4.56
C VAL A 35 -5.25 -11.34 -3.05
N SER A 36 -5.46 -10.11 -2.57
CA SER A 36 -5.45 -9.74 -1.16
C SER A 36 -6.79 -9.14 -0.70
N GLY A 37 -7.77 -9.12 -1.59
CA GLY A 37 -9.05 -8.45 -1.39
C GLY A 37 -9.79 -8.25 -2.72
N TYR A 38 -10.87 -7.47 -2.67
CA TYR A 38 -11.66 -7.07 -3.82
C TYR A 38 -11.74 -5.54 -3.92
N LEU A 39 -11.56 -5.02 -5.13
CA LEU A 39 -11.77 -3.62 -5.46
C LEU A 39 -13.00 -3.50 -6.37
N ILE A 40 -13.96 -2.69 -5.96
CA ILE A 40 -15.26 -2.56 -6.61
C ILE A 40 -15.36 -1.19 -7.26
N ASP A 41 -15.73 -1.16 -8.54
CA ASP A 41 -16.03 0.11 -9.22
C ASP A 41 -17.35 0.69 -8.70
N GLY A 42 -17.33 1.97 -8.31
CA GLY A 42 -18.48 2.66 -7.73
C GLY A 42 -18.84 2.24 -6.29
N HIS A 43 -20.12 2.39 -5.96
CA HIS A 43 -20.65 2.28 -4.59
C HIS A 43 -21.94 1.45 -4.50
N GLU A 44 -22.21 0.61 -5.50
CA GLU A 44 -23.43 -0.21 -5.56
C GLU A 44 -23.46 -1.25 -4.43
N PRO A 45 -24.40 -1.18 -3.46
CA PRO A 45 -24.39 -2.05 -2.29
C PRO A 45 -24.42 -3.54 -2.62
N ALA A 46 -25.12 -3.90 -3.71
CA ALA A 46 -25.21 -5.30 -4.17
C ALA A 46 -23.84 -5.88 -4.54
N ALA A 47 -22.97 -5.08 -5.17
CA ALA A 47 -21.62 -5.52 -5.54
C ALA A 47 -20.74 -5.78 -4.30
N TYR A 48 -20.88 -4.95 -3.26
CA TYR A 48 -20.18 -5.18 -1.98
C TYR A 48 -20.71 -6.42 -1.28
N ALA A 49 -22.03 -6.58 -1.22
CA ALA A 49 -22.66 -7.73 -0.60
C ALA A 49 -22.22 -9.05 -1.24
N GLU A 50 -22.13 -9.10 -2.57
CA GLU A 50 -21.64 -10.27 -3.31
C GLU A 50 -20.20 -10.64 -2.89
N ARG A 51 -19.28 -9.66 -2.88
CA ARG A 51 -17.87 -9.90 -2.56
C ARG A 51 -17.65 -10.25 -1.10
N ILE A 52 -18.38 -9.62 -0.19
CA ILE A 52 -18.37 -9.95 1.24
C ILE A 52 -18.94 -11.35 1.45
N GLY A 53 -20.10 -11.66 0.85
CA GLY A 53 -20.73 -12.98 0.92
C GLY A 53 -19.78 -14.09 0.46
N ARG A 54 -19.11 -13.90 -0.68
CA ARG A 54 -18.11 -14.86 -1.17
C ARG A 54 -16.99 -15.15 -0.18
N LEU A 55 -16.53 -14.17 0.60
CA LEU A 55 -15.50 -14.37 1.63
C LEU A 55 -16.06 -15.06 2.88
N LEU A 56 -17.31 -14.77 3.24
CA LEU A 56 -17.99 -15.41 4.37
C LEU A 56 -18.31 -16.88 4.08
N ASP A 57 -18.74 -17.18 2.86
CA ASP A 57 -19.09 -18.53 2.41
C ASP A 57 -17.85 -19.40 2.14
N ASN A 58 -16.67 -18.80 1.95
CA ASN A 58 -15.41 -19.50 1.67
C ASN A 58 -14.29 -19.06 2.65
N PRO A 59 -14.28 -19.55 3.89
CA PRO A 59 -13.27 -19.21 4.89
C PRO A 59 -11.82 -19.46 4.43
N GLU A 60 -11.58 -20.52 3.66
CA GLU A 60 -10.26 -20.86 3.12
C GLU A 60 -9.75 -19.78 2.16
N LEU A 61 -10.64 -19.27 1.29
CA LEU A 61 -10.34 -18.18 0.37
C LEU A 61 -10.00 -16.90 1.17
N ALA A 62 -10.82 -16.57 2.17
CA ALA A 62 -10.59 -15.41 3.02
C ALA A 62 -9.23 -15.49 3.75
N GLN A 63 -8.89 -16.67 4.28
CA GLN A 63 -7.58 -16.90 4.89
C GLN A 63 -6.43 -16.81 3.89
N GLN A 64 -6.59 -17.35 2.68
CA GLN A 64 -5.58 -17.29 1.63
C GLN A 64 -5.30 -15.85 1.19
N MET A 65 -6.36 -15.07 0.94
CA MET A 65 -6.26 -13.65 0.62
C MET A 65 -5.65 -12.86 1.77
N GLY A 66 -6.04 -13.15 3.02
CA GLY A 66 -5.46 -12.54 4.21
C GLY A 66 -3.95 -12.79 4.34
N ARG A 67 -3.49 -14.04 4.12
CA ARG A 67 -2.05 -14.37 4.12
C ARG A 67 -1.30 -13.61 3.02
N ARG A 68 -1.85 -13.54 1.81
CA ARG A 68 -1.26 -12.78 0.70
C ARG A 68 -1.19 -11.29 1.03
N GLY A 69 -2.25 -10.72 1.60
CA GLY A 69 -2.29 -9.34 2.06
C GLY A 69 -1.21 -9.05 3.10
N ARG A 70 -1.04 -9.94 4.10
CA ARG A 70 0.02 -9.78 5.10
C ARG A 70 1.42 -9.72 4.47
N LEU A 71 1.69 -10.55 3.46
CA LEU A 71 2.96 -10.52 2.73
C LEU A 71 3.14 -9.20 1.93
N LEU A 72 2.08 -8.70 1.31
CA LEU A 72 2.12 -7.40 0.61
C LEU A 72 2.38 -6.24 1.57
N ALA A 73 1.71 -6.24 2.73
CA ALA A 73 1.84 -5.19 3.74
C ALA A 73 3.27 -5.03 4.27
N GLN A 74 4.07 -6.11 4.29
CA GLN A 74 5.48 -6.05 4.70
C GLN A 74 6.34 -5.10 3.85
N ARG A 75 5.89 -4.72 2.65
CA ARG A 75 6.58 -3.75 1.78
C ARG A 75 6.47 -2.31 2.29
N PHE A 76 5.54 -2.06 3.21
CA PHE A 76 5.22 -0.75 3.78
C PHE A 76 5.67 -0.65 5.24
N SER A 77 6.63 -1.48 5.69
CA SER A 77 7.12 -1.40 7.06
C SER A 77 7.85 -0.08 7.31
N TRP A 78 7.75 0.41 8.56
CA TRP A 78 8.45 1.62 9.00
C TRP A 78 9.95 1.57 8.73
N THR A 79 10.59 0.42 8.96
CA THR A 79 12.01 0.21 8.63
C THR A 79 12.30 0.50 7.17
N ARG A 80 11.57 -0.12 6.23
CA ARG A 80 11.81 0.10 4.78
C ARG A 80 11.53 1.53 4.36
N THR A 81 10.51 2.15 4.95
CA THR A 81 10.18 3.55 4.68
C THR A 81 11.29 4.48 5.17
N ALA A 82 11.81 4.25 6.38
CA ALA A 82 12.92 4.99 6.94
C ALA A 82 14.21 4.80 6.12
N ASP A 83 14.57 3.56 5.78
CA ASP A 83 15.77 3.26 4.98
C ASP A 83 15.74 3.98 3.63
N ARG A 84 14.58 3.98 2.95
CA ARG A 84 14.41 4.69 1.68
C ARG A 84 14.51 6.20 1.84
N LEU A 85 13.90 6.74 2.88
CA LEU A 85 13.94 8.18 3.15
C LEU A 85 15.36 8.63 3.50
N GLN A 86 16.08 7.85 4.30
CA GLN A 86 17.47 8.11 4.65
C GLN A 86 18.36 8.14 3.40
N GLY A 87 18.28 7.13 2.52
CA GLY A 87 19.08 7.11 1.29
C GLY A 87 18.77 8.29 0.35
N LEU A 88 17.52 8.78 0.34
CA LEU A 88 17.19 10.00 -0.40
C LEU A 88 17.85 11.24 0.19
N PHE A 89 17.87 11.38 1.52
CA PHE A 89 18.56 12.49 2.19
C PHE A 89 20.07 12.43 2.02
N GLU A 90 20.69 11.26 2.16
CA GLU A 90 22.12 11.06 1.91
C GLU A 90 22.49 11.51 0.48
N GLY A 91 21.75 11.04 -0.53
CA GLY A 91 21.99 11.46 -1.91
C GLY A 91 21.75 12.95 -2.17
N MET A 92 20.86 13.61 -1.42
CA MET A 92 20.66 15.06 -1.50
C MET A 92 21.85 15.82 -0.89
N VAL A 93 22.36 15.36 0.25
CA VAL A 93 23.52 15.95 0.92
C VAL A 93 24.75 15.84 0.02
N GLU A 94 25.02 14.67 -0.57
CA GLU A 94 26.14 14.47 -1.49
C GLU A 94 26.07 15.42 -2.69
N ARG A 95 24.90 15.54 -3.34
CA ARG A 95 24.70 16.46 -4.48
C ARG A 95 24.91 17.93 -4.09
N ALA A 96 24.48 18.32 -2.89
CA ALA A 96 24.69 19.68 -2.39
C ALA A 96 26.17 19.96 -2.12
N GLN A 97 26.90 19.02 -1.52
CA GLN A 97 28.33 19.15 -1.26
C GLN A 97 29.15 19.25 -2.56
N VAL A 98 28.84 18.43 -3.57
CA VAL A 98 29.50 18.50 -4.88
C VAL A 98 29.30 19.88 -5.54
N ARG A 99 28.08 20.44 -5.47
CA ARG A 99 27.81 21.79 -6.00
C ARG A 99 28.64 22.85 -5.30
N VAL A 100 28.69 22.87 -3.97
CA VAL A 100 29.46 23.85 -3.19
C VAL A 100 30.96 23.79 -3.53
N HIS A 101 31.52 22.59 -3.67
CA HIS A 101 32.94 22.41 -4.01
C HIS A 101 33.26 22.76 -5.47
N ALA A 102 32.30 22.64 -6.39
CA ALA A 102 32.47 23.04 -7.78
C ALA A 102 32.46 24.58 -7.93
N THR A 103 31.61 25.30 -7.20
CA THR A 103 31.62 26.77 -7.20
C THR A 103 32.90 27.35 -6.59
N ALA A 104 33.43 26.74 -5.53
CA ALA A 104 34.63 27.20 -4.84
C ALA A 104 35.96 26.99 -5.62
N ARG A 105 35.96 26.27 -6.76
CA ARG A 105 37.15 26.06 -7.61
C ARG A 105 37.18 26.95 -8.86
N HIS A 106 36.14 27.76 -9.07
CA HIS A 106 36.03 28.71 -10.19
C HIS A 106 36.22 30.17 -9.75
N GLU A 107 36.61 30.40 -8.49
CA GLU A 107 37.12 31.66 -7.95
C GLU A 107 38.64 31.52 -7.71
#